data_AF-A0A7U7CZV4-F1
#
_entry.id   AF-A0A7U7CZV4-F1
#
_cell.length_a   1.000
_cell.length_b   1.000
_cell.length_c   1.000
_cell.angle_alpha   90.00
_cell.angle_beta   90.00
_cell.angle_gamma   90.00
#
_symmetry.space_group_name_H-M   'P 1'
#
loop_
_entity.id
_entity.type
_entity.pdbx_description
1 polymer ?
#
loop_
_entity_poly.entity_id
_entity_poly.type
_entity_poly.pdbx_seq_one_letter_code
_entity_poly.pdbx_strand_id
1 'polypeptide(L)'
;MIFFGFGVDAGLGCITDKEVLPFVDKFVDGIAVDNVYDDYFAELFSQSYKEHPNNQREAGDWINWTVPGTSYQIPMFASGFGDGSYPVYFAYDDNEEICGLYIQFIDIELALSDEDEDEDESEPDNFVFLKN
;
A
#
# COMPACT_ATOMS: atom_id res chain seq x y z
N MET A 1 -4.41 23.43 7.39
CA MET A 1 -4.95 22.29 6.62
C MET A 1 -4.89 21.08 7.53
N ILE A 2 -6.04 20.44 7.80
CA ILE A 2 -6.07 19.23 8.64
C ILE A 2 -5.81 18.06 7.69
N PHE A 3 -4.73 17.31 7.93
CA PHE A 3 -4.40 16.10 7.19
C PHE A 3 -5.08 14.91 7.86
N PHE A 4 -5.88 14.16 7.09
CA PHE A 4 -6.46 12.89 7.50
C PHE A 4 -5.84 11.80 6.63
N GLY A 5 -4.99 10.95 7.21
CA GLY A 5 -4.25 9.95 6.47
C GLY A 5 -3.24 9.20 7.34
N PHE A 6 -2.29 8.52 6.70
CA PHE A 6 -1.20 7.82 7.37
C PHE A 6 0.15 8.13 6.71
N GLY A 7 1.20 8.08 7.52
CA GLY A 7 2.57 8.09 7.03
C GLY A 7 2.98 6.68 6.61
N VAL A 8 3.81 6.59 5.59
CA VAL A 8 4.45 5.36 5.12
C VAL A 8 5.95 5.54 5.24
N ASP A 9 6.58 4.54 5.85
CA ASP A 9 8.02 4.42 6.06
C ASP A 9 8.34 2.93 5.78
N ALA A 10 9.00 2.66 4.65
CA ALA A 10 9.16 1.38 3.94
C ALA A 10 8.17 1.04 2.80
N GLY A 11 7.45 2.04 2.25
CA GLY A 11 6.68 1.88 1.00
C GLY A 11 5.46 0.94 1.03
N LEU A 12 4.96 0.58 2.22
CA LEU A 12 3.80 -0.31 2.40
C LEU A 12 2.67 0.37 3.18
N GLY A 13 1.44 0.05 2.80
CA GLY A 13 0.22 0.37 3.53
C GLY A 13 -0.63 -0.87 3.77
N CYS A 14 -1.55 -0.77 4.73
CA CYS A 14 -2.55 -1.81 4.98
C CYS A 14 -3.84 -1.21 5.56
N ILE A 15 -4.92 -1.99 5.54
CA ILE A 15 -6.19 -1.67 6.19
C ILE A 15 -6.54 -2.84 7.10
N THR A 16 -6.91 -2.56 8.35
CA THR A 16 -7.27 -3.62 9.30
C THR A 16 -8.23 -3.11 10.37
N ASP A 17 -9.02 -4.03 10.93
CA ASP A 17 -9.88 -3.75 12.07
C ASP A 17 -9.03 -3.54 13.33
N LYS A 18 -9.48 -2.61 14.18
CA LYS A 18 -8.76 -2.25 15.43
C LYS A 18 -8.54 -3.44 16.36
N GLU A 19 -9.46 -4.41 16.38
CA GLU A 19 -9.36 -5.62 17.18
C GLU A 19 -8.23 -6.57 16.77
N VAL A 20 -7.69 -6.43 15.56
CA VAL A 20 -6.60 -7.27 15.04
C VAL A 20 -5.24 -6.79 15.57
N LEU A 21 -5.11 -5.51 15.93
CA LEU A 21 -3.84 -4.89 16.35
C LEU A 21 -3.09 -5.67 17.45
N PRO A 22 -3.72 -6.13 18.56
CA PRO A 22 -3.01 -6.87 19.59
C PRO A 22 -2.40 -8.20 19.12
N PHE A 23 -2.96 -8.80 18.06
CA PHE A 23 -2.42 -10.03 17.48
C PHE A 23 -1.22 -9.75 16.58
N VAL A 24 -1.25 -8.63 15.85
CA VAL A 24 -0.11 -8.14 15.06
C VAL A 24 1.03 -7.76 15.99
N ASP A 25 0.78 -6.96 17.03
CA ASP A 25 1.78 -6.56 18.02
C ASP A 25 2.46 -7.79 18.64
N LYS A 26 1.66 -8.76 19.09
CA LYS A 26 2.18 -10.02 19.64
C LYS A 26 3.05 -10.80 18.65
N PHE A 27 2.70 -10.78 17.36
CA PHE A 27 3.50 -11.44 16.32
C PHE A 27 4.82 -10.70 16.09
N VAL A 28 4.77 -9.37 15.92
CA VAL A 28 5.95 -8.53 15.67
C VAL A 28 6.91 -8.52 16.86
N ASP A 29 6.40 -8.49 18.10
CA ASP A 29 7.23 -8.58 19.31
C ASP A 29 7.83 -9.98 19.51
N GLY A 30 7.19 -11.01 18.96
CA GLY A 30 7.56 -12.41 19.14
C GLY A 30 8.46 -12.98 18.05
N ILE A 31 8.56 -12.32 16.89
CA ILE A 31 9.38 -12.77 15.78
C ILE A 31 10.85 -12.37 16.02
N ALA A 32 11.76 -13.34 15.89
CA ALA A 32 13.19 -13.14 16.08
C ALA A 32 13.90 -13.02 14.72
N VAL A 33 13.76 -11.84 14.09
CA VAL A 33 14.36 -11.49 12.80
C VAL A 33 15.00 -10.11 12.87
N ASP A 34 15.98 -9.83 12.00
CA ASP A 34 16.70 -8.56 12.01
C ASP A 34 15.88 -7.48 11.30
N ASN A 35 15.26 -7.82 10.16
CA ASN A 35 14.32 -6.97 9.44
C ASN A 35 13.05 -7.76 9.10
N VAL A 36 11.92 -7.42 9.74
CA VAL A 36 10.63 -8.09 9.52
C VAL A 36 10.19 -8.05 8.05
N TYR A 37 10.53 -6.98 7.32
CA TYR A 37 10.20 -6.94 5.90
C TYR A 37 11.05 -7.94 5.11
N ASP A 38 12.38 -7.79 5.13
CA ASP A 38 13.30 -8.60 4.31
C ASP A 38 13.24 -10.09 4.69
N ASP A 39 13.15 -10.39 5.98
CA ASP A 39 13.26 -11.75 6.51
C ASP A 39 11.92 -12.51 6.56
N TYR A 40 10.77 -11.81 6.43
CA TYR A 40 9.45 -12.43 6.53
C TYR A 40 8.49 -12.00 5.42
N PHE A 41 8.22 -10.70 5.24
CA PHE A 41 7.22 -10.26 4.27
C PHE A 41 7.68 -10.38 2.81
N ALA A 42 8.95 -10.14 2.50
CA ALA A 42 9.46 -10.14 1.13
C ALA A 42 9.19 -11.46 0.39
N GLU A 43 9.32 -12.61 1.07
CA GLU A 43 8.98 -13.91 0.49
C GLU A 43 7.48 -14.04 0.18
N LEU A 44 6.62 -13.53 1.06
CA LEU A 44 5.16 -13.56 0.87
C LEU A 44 4.73 -12.70 -0.33
N PHE A 45 5.30 -11.50 -0.48
CA PHE A 45 5.05 -10.64 -1.64
C PHE A 45 5.57 -11.29 -2.94
N SER A 46 6.77 -11.87 -2.92
CA SER A 46 7.32 -12.61 -4.06
C SER A 46 6.42 -13.79 -4.46
N GLN A 47 5.85 -14.49 -3.48
CA GLN A 47 4.92 -15.58 -3.74
C GLN A 47 3.59 -15.07 -4.34
N SER A 48 3.06 -13.95 -3.86
CA SER A 48 1.89 -13.30 -4.46
C SER A 48 2.12 -12.94 -5.93
N TYR A 49 3.28 -12.38 -6.28
CA TYR A 49 3.63 -12.11 -7.67
C TYR A 49 3.65 -13.38 -8.54
N LYS A 50 4.20 -14.49 -8.02
CA LYS A 50 4.23 -15.77 -8.74
C LYS A 50 2.83 -16.35 -8.99
N GLU A 51 1.93 -16.20 -8.02
CA GLU A 51 0.56 -16.71 -8.11
C GLU A 51 -0.36 -15.81 -8.94
N HIS A 52 -0.15 -14.49 -8.86
CA HIS A 52 -0.98 -13.45 -9.46
C HIS A 52 -0.13 -12.36 -10.14
N PRO A 53 0.59 -12.68 -11.23
CA PRO A 53 1.57 -11.75 -11.82
C PRO A 53 0.95 -10.52 -12.50
N ASN A 54 -0.34 -10.58 -12.84
CA ASN A 54 -1.00 -9.47 -13.52
C ASN A 54 -1.18 -8.28 -12.58
N ASN A 55 -0.84 -7.08 -13.05
CA ASN A 55 -0.99 -5.81 -12.32
C ASN A 55 -0.14 -5.74 -11.03
N GLN A 56 1.05 -6.36 -11.03
CA GLN A 56 2.05 -6.25 -9.96
C GLN A 56 3.44 -6.05 -10.57
N ARG A 57 4.31 -5.30 -9.89
CA ARG A 57 5.74 -5.21 -10.17
C ARG A 57 6.46 -6.50 -9.78
N GLU A 58 7.65 -6.67 -10.36
CA GLU A 58 8.56 -7.73 -9.95
C GLU A 58 8.90 -7.55 -8.45
N ALA A 59 8.80 -8.63 -7.68
CA ALA A 59 8.80 -8.71 -6.20
C ALA A 59 7.43 -8.64 -5.51
N GLY A 60 6.36 -8.27 -6.20
CA GLY A 60 4.99 -8.27 -5.68
C GLY A 60 4.58 -6.96 -5.03
N ASP A 61 3.32 -6.57 -5.26
CA ASP A 61 2.76 -5.29 -4.80
C ASP A 61 1.66 -5.46 -3.76
N TRP A 62 1.08 -6.65 -3.60
CA TRP A 62 0.03 -6.86 -2.60
C TRP A 62 0.01 -8.29 -2.07
N ILE A 63 -0.47 -8.44 -0.83
CA ILE A 63 -0.76 -9.72 -0.19
C ILE A 63 -2.03 -9.62 0.65
N ASN A 64 -2.70 -10.75 0.85
CA ASN A 64 -3.70 -10.92 1.92
C ASN A 64 -3.05 -11.70 3.07
N TRP A 65 -2.34 -10.99 3.95
CA TRP A 65 -1.57 -11.61 5.01
C TRP A 65 -2.47 -12.16 6.10
N THR A 66 -2.30 -13.42 6.49
CA THR A 66 -3.01 -14.00 7.62
C THR A 66 -2.16 -13.88 8.88
N VAL A 67 -2.67 -13.19 9.91
CA VAL A 67 -1.94 -12.99 11.16
C VAL A 67 -1.71 -14.34 11.84
N PRO A 68 -0.46 -14.76 12.10
CA PRO A 68 -0.17 -16.10 12.61
C PRO A 68 -0.90 -16.44 13.91
N GLY A 69 -1.48 -17.64 13.96
CA GLY A 69 -2.27 -18.11 15.11
C GLY A 69 -3.70 -17.57 15.16
N THR A 70 -4.17 -16.91 14.10
CA THR A 70 -5.54 -16.39 13.98
C THR A 70 -6.14 -16.70 12.60
N SER A 71 -7.40 -16.33 12.39
CA SER A 71 -8.04 -16.29 11.08
C SER A 71 -8.13 -14.88 10.49
N TYR A 72 -7.51 -13.87 11.11
CA TYR A 72 -7.57 -12.49 10.64
C TYR A 72 -6.69 -12.30 9.41
N GLN A 73 -7.26 -11.66 8.39
CA GLN A 73 -6.58 -11.35 7.15
C GLN A 73 -6.43 -9.84 7.01
N ILE A 74 -5.22 -9.40 6.69
CA ILE A 74 -4.87 -8.00 6.49
C ILE A 74 -4.41 -7.83 5.04
N PRO A 75 -5.15 -7.09 4.21
CA PRO A 75 -4.63 -6.66 2.92
C PRO A 75 -3.47 -5.69 3.14
N MET A 76 -2.31 -6.03 2.60
CA MET A 76 -1.13 -5.18 2.57
C MET A 76 -0.76 -4.90 1.13
N PHE A 77 -0.34 -3.68 0.85
CA PHE A 77 -0.07 -3.23 -0.51
C PHE A 77 1.04 -2.19 -0.55
N ALA A 78 1.77 -2.15 -1.66
CA ALA A 78 2.76 -1.13 -1.91
C ALA A 78 2.09 0.22 -2.15
N SER A 79 2.66 1.29 -1.59
CA SER A 79 2.16 2.66 -1.76
C SER A 79 2.43 3.26 -3.15
N GLY A 80 3.19 2.56 -3.99
CA GLY A 80 3.59 3.03 -5.32
C GLY A 80 4.84 3.93 -5.25
N PHE A 81 4.65 5.20 -4.89
CA PHE A 81 5.71 6.22 -4.78
C PHE A 81 6.63 6.04 -3.56
N GLY A 82 6.37 5.03 -2.72
CA GLY A 82 7.19 4.72 -1.55
C GLY A 82 6.78 5.53 -0.33
N ASP A 83 7.76 6.07 0.37
CA ASP A 83 7.56 6.75 1.65
C ASP A 83 6.90 8.11 1.46
N GLY A 84 5.99 8.46 2.37
CA GLY A 84 5.19 9.67 2.20
C GLY A 84 4.04 9.77 3.17
N SER A 85 3.18 10.76 2.93
CA SER A 85 1.94 10.97 3.69
C SER A 85 0.77 10.87 2.75
N TYR A 86 -0.04 9.82 2.91
CA TYR A 86 -1.13 9.51 2.01
C TYR A 86 -2.47 9.87 2.65
N PRO A 87 -3.25 10.80 2.06
CA PRO A 87 -4.54 11.16 2.59
C PRO A 87 -5.55 10.03 2.38
N VAL A 88 -6.47 9.92 3.34
CA VAL A 88 -7.52 8.91 3.39
C VAL A 88 -8.87 9.59 3.53
N TYR A 89 -9.81 9.18 2.67
CA TYR A 89 -11.15 9.73 2.61
C TYR A 89 -12.19 8.62 2.84
N PHE A 90 -13.23 8.93 3.60
CA PHE A 90 -14.40 8.06 3.74
C PHE A 90 -15.53 8.60 2.87
N ALA A 91 -16.15 7.72 2.08
CA ALA A 91 -17.39 8.05 1.39
C ALA A 91 -18.58 7.74 2.29
N TYR A 92 -19.59 8.59 2.16
CA TYR A 92 -20.87 8.46 2.84
C TYR A 92 -21.96 8.24 1.78
N ASP A 93 -22.89 7.35 2.07
CA ASP A 93 -24.07 7.12 1.22
C ASP A 93 -25.17 8.17 1.49
N ASP A 94 -26.33 7.99 0.85
CA ASP A 94 -27.49 8.87 0.99
C ASP A 94 -28.06 8.91 2.43
N ASN A 95 -27.69 7.97 3.30
CA ASN A 95 -28.11 7.89 4.69
C ASN A 95 -27.04 8.40 5.68
N GLU A 96 -25.96 9.03 5.18
CA GLU A 96 -24.79 9.43 5.97
C GLU A 96 -24.04 8.25 6.63
N GLU A 97 -24.14 7.04 6.05
CA GLU A 97 -23.41 5.86 6.50
C GLU A 97 -22.12 5.67 5.69
N ILE A 98 -21.04 5.27 6.36
CA ILE A 98 -19.74 5.02 5.69
C ILE A 98 -19.91 3.85 4.73
N CYS A 99 -19.63 4.09 3.44
CA CYS A 99 -19.80 3.10 2.37
C CYS A 99 -18.52 2.85 1.56
N GLY A 100 -17.46 3.61 1.79
CA GLY A 100 -16.19 3.44 1.08
C GLY A 100 -15.01 4.09 1.80
N LEU A 101 -13.82 3.57 1.51
CA LEU A 101 -12.54 4.12 1.93
C LEU A 101 -11.66 4.30 0.70
N TYR A 102 -11.10 5.49 0.54
CA TYR A 102 -10.26 5.88 -0.59
C TYR A 102 -8.92 6.36 -0.07
N ILE A 103 -7.84 5.75 -0.54
CA ILE A 103 -6.47 6.19 -0.28
C ILE A 103 -5.95 6.81 -1.58
N GLN A 104 -5.54 8.07 -1.52
CA GLN A 104 -4.98 8.76 -2.68
C GLN A 104 -3.46 8.56 -2.70
N PHE A 105 -2.99 7.55 -3.44
CA PHE A 105 -1.55 7.30 -3.63
C PHE A 105 -0.90 8.24 -4.64
N ILE A 106 -1.66 8.67 -5.64
CA ILE A 106 -1.18 9.50 -6.73
C ILE A 106 -2.13 10.66 -6.90
N ASP A 107 -1.61 11.87 -6.82
CA ASP A 107 -2.30 13.06 -7.29
C ASP A 107 -1.87 13.33 -8.72
N ILE A 108 -2.74 13.01 -9.67
CA ILE A 108 -2.43 13.11 -11.11
C ILE A 108 -2.32 14.58 -11.53
N GLU A 109 -3.14 15.48 -10.98
CA GLU A 109 -3.07 16.89 -11.34
C GLU A 109 -1.74 17.48 -10.87
N LEU A 110 -1.31 17.16 -9.66
CA LEU A 110 -0.01 17.57 -9.14
C LEU A 110 1.14 16.93 -9.93
N ALA A 111 1.06 15.63 -10.19
CA ALA A 111 2.12 14.92 -10.92
C ALA A 111 2.31 15.45 -12.34
N LEU A 112 1.24 15.91 -13.00
CA LEU A 112 1.30 16.47 -14.35
C LEU A 112 1.51 17.98 -14.39
N SER A 113 1.22 18.71 -13.30
CA SER A 113 1.50 20.16 -13.24
C SER A 113 2.99 20.47 -13.13
N ASP A 114 3.77 19.51 -12.60
CA ASP A 114 5.22 19.63 -12.46
C ASP A 114 5.95 19.34 -13.80
N GLU A 115 5.28 18.76 -14.81
CA GLU A 115 5.85 18.52 -16.15
C GLU A 115 5.89 19.78 -17.04
N ASP A 116 5.24 20.88 -16.64
CA ASP A 116 5.24 22.14 -17.39
C ASP A 116 6.42 23.09 -17.00
N GLU A 117 7.24 22.75 -15.99
CA GLU A 117 8.32 23.64 -15.51
C GLU A 117 9.77 23.17 -15.72
N ASP A 118 10.08 21.92 -16.09
CA ASP A 118 11.47 21.48 -16.26
C ASP A 118 11.74 20.65 -17.54
N GLU A 119 12.28 21.30 -18.57
CA GLU A 119 13.12 20.66 -19.58
C GLU A 119 14.44 20.21 -18.92
N ASP A 120 14.60 18.91 -18.58
CA ASP A 120 15.84 18.15 -18.86
C ASP A 120 15.76 16.67 -18.40
N GLU A 121 16.00 15.79 -19.38
CA GLU A 121 16.18 14.34 -19.43
C GLU A 121 16.39 13.50 -18.14
N SER A 122 15.49 12.51 -17.97
CA SER A 122 15.73 11.04 -17.86
C SER A 122 15.05 10.33 -16.66
N GLU A 123 13.86 9.79 -16.88
CA GLU A 123 13.21 8.75 -16.06
C GLU A 123 12.66 7.64 -16.98
N PRO A 124 12.63 6.37 -16.56
CA PRO A 124 12.35 5.24 -17.44
C PRO A 124 10.84 5.03 -17.68
N ASP A 125 10.50 4.72 -18.93
CA ASP A 125 9.17 4.33 -19.39
C ASP A 125 8.59 3.17 -18.56
N ASN A 126 7.63 3.44 -17.67
CA ASN A 126 6.83 2.39 -17.04
C ASN A 126 5.32 2.69 -16.96
N PHE A 127 4.81 3.64 -17.75
CA PHE A 127 3.38 3.81 -17.93
C PHE A 127 2.93 3.22 -19.27
N VAL A 128 2.62 1.92 -19.29
CA VAL A 128 1.92 1.31 -20.42
C VAL A 128 0.43 1.60 -20.28
N PHE A 129 -0.02 2.67 -20.92
CA PHE A 129 -1.45 2.87 -21.19
C PHE A 129 -1.88 1.88 -22.28
N LEU A 130 -2.59 0.82 -21.89
CA LEU A 130 -3.29 -0.05 -22.84
C LEU A 130 -4.33 0.78 -23.58
N LYS A 131 -4.06 1.12 -24.84
CA LYS A 131 -5.06 1.64 -25.76
C LYS A 131 -6.00 0.50 -26.13
N ASN A 132 -7.28 0.66 -25.77
CA ASN A 132 -8.38 -0.14 -26.32
C ASN A 132 -8.57 0.15 -27.82
#